data_AF-A0A1X7ESH5-F1
#
_entry.id   AF-A0A1X7ESH5-F1
#
_cell.length_a   1.000
_cell.length_b   1.000
_cell.length_c   1.000
_cell.angle_alpha   90.00
_cell.angle_beta   90.00
_cell.angle_gamma   90.00
#
_symmetry.space_group_name_H-M   'P 1'
#
loop_
_entity.id
_entity.type
_entity.pdbx_description
1 polymer ?
#
loop_
_entity_poly.entity_id
_entity_poly.type
_entity_poly.pdbx_seq_one_letter_code
_entity_poly.pdbx_strand_id
1 'polypeptide(L)'
;MSNSFGNWFETQRTKNLTMWKRAFAIFLVVLLALNFFIHPHHPEYHYDIYPGFWALFGLGVSVAMVFLMKVLLQPFLVGPEEDDGN
;
A
#
# COMPACT_ATOMS: atom_id res chain seq x y z
N MET A 1 26.07 15.65 -13.47
CA MET A 1 25.68 14.22 -13.34
C MET A 1 24.27 14.07 -13.88
N SER A 2 24.03 13.11 -14.77
CA SER A 2 22.70 12.86 -15.34
C SER A 2 21.77 12.30 -14.26
N ASN A 3 20.79 13.10 -13.81
CA ASN A 3 19.73 12.67 -12.90
C ASN A 3 18.67 11.82 -13.62
N SER A 4 19.08 10.96 -14.54
CA SER A 4 18.20 10.09 -15.34
C SER A 4 17.27 9.25 -14.47
N PHE A 5 17.80 8.69 -13.37
CA PHE A 5 17.02 7.92 -12.41
C PHE A 5 16.01 8.78 -11.65
N GLY A 6 16.41 9.98 -11.19
CA GLY A 6 15.52 10.90 -10.49
C GLY A 6 14.33 11.32 -11.34
N ASN A 7 14.58 11.73 -12.59
CA ASN A 7 13.52 12.10 -13.53
C ASN A 7 12.59 10.93 -13.87
N TRP A 8 13.13 9.70 -13.91
CA TRP A 8 12.32 8.52 -14.14
C TRP A 8 11.35 8.26 -12.97
N PHE A 9 11.84 8.29 -11.72
CA PHE A 9 10.98 8.15 -10.53
C PHE A 9 9.91 9.24 -10.45
N GLU A 10 10.31 10.48 -10.75
CA GLU A 10 9.39 11.62 -10.76
C GLU A 10 8.29 11.45 -11.82
N THR A 11 8.65 10.95 -13.00
CA THR A 11 7.69 10.62 -14.07
C THR A 11 6.76 9.49 -13.66
N GLN A 12 7.27 8.44 -12.98
CA GLN A 12 6.42 7.35 -12.49
C GLN A 12 5.42 7.83 -11.43
N ARG A 13 5.89 8.69 -10.52
CA ARG A 13 5.09 9.27 -9.43
C ARG A 13 4.04 10.26 -9.91
N THR A 14 4.31 11.03 -10.94
CA THR A 14 3.41 12.11 -11.40
C THR A 14 2.51 11.67 -12.55
N LYS A 15 3.06 11.02 -13.58
CA LYS A 15 2.37 10.74 -14.83
C LYS A 15 1.74 9.34 -14.87
N ASN A 16 2.41 8.35 -14.28
CA ASN A 16 1.97 6.95 -14.35
C ASN A 16 1.29 6.45 -13.07
N LEU A 17 1.02 7.34 -12.11
CA LEU A 17 0.44 6.98 -10.81
C LEU A 17 -0.90 6.24 -10.92
N THR A 18 -1.76 6.66 -11.85
CA THR A 18 -3.05 6.00 -12.10
C THR A 18 -2.86 4.59 -12.67
N MET A 19 -1.85 4.39 -13.51
CA MET A 19 -1.53 3.08 -14.08
C MET A 19 -0.98 2.13 -13.00
N TRP A 20 -0.06 2.60 -12.15
CA TRP A 20 0.45 1.83 -11.01
C TRP A 20 -0.62 1.48 -9.99
N LYS A 21 -1.52 2.43 -9.66
CA LYS A 21 -2.68 2.17 -8.78
C LYS A 21 -3.59 1.10 -9.36
N ARG A 22 -3.88 1.17 -10.66
CA ARG A 22 -4.70 0.15 -11.34
C ARG A 22 -4.01 -1.21 -11.38
N ALA A 23 -2.72 -1.26 -11.71
CA ALA A 23 -1.95 -2.49 -11.73
C ALA A 23 -1.93 -3.15 -10.34
N PHE A 24 -1.71 -2.36 -9.28
CA PHE A 24 -1.79 -2.84 -7.90
C PHE A 24 -3.19 -3.36 -7.54
N ALA A 25 -4.25 -2.63 -7.89
CA ALA A 25 -5.63 -3.07 -7.63
C ALA A 25 -5.97 -4.36 -8.38
N ILE A 26 -5.56 -4.49 -9.65
CA ILE A 26 -5.75 -5.71 -10.43
C ILE A 26 -5.00 -6.88 -9.78
N PHE A 27 -3.75 -6.65 -9.36
CA PHE A 27 -2.96 -7.68 -8.68
C PHE A 27 -3.62 -8.15 -7.37
N LEU A 28 -4.17 -7.23 -6.57
CA LEU A 28 -4.94 -7.58 -5.37
C LEU A 28 -6.19 -8.41 -5.69
N VAL A 29 -6.94 -8.06 -6.74
CA VAL A 29 -8.11 -8.83 -7.17
C VAL A 29 -7.72 -10.23 -7.62
N VAL A 30 -6.61 -10.37 -8.34
CA VAL A 30 -6.06 -11.67 -8.75
C VAL A 30 -5.69 -12.50 -7.53
N LEU A 31 -4.97 -11.93 -6.56
CA LEU A 31 -4.63 -12.63 -5.32
C LEU A 31 -5.87 -13.07 -4.53
N LEU A 32 -6.89 -12.21 -4.45
CA LEU A 32 -8.16 -12.56 -3.82
C LEU A 32 -8.83 -13.75 -4.54
N ALA A 33 -8.89 -13.70 -5.87
CA ALA A 33 -9.44 -14.78 -6.67
C ALA A 33 -8.67 -16.09 -6.46
N LEU A 34 -7.33 -16.05 -6.49
CA LEU A 34 -6.49 -17.22 -6.22
C LEU A 34 -6.73 -17.79 -4.82
N ASN A 35 -6.92 -16.93 -3.82
CA ASN A 35 -7.25 -17.37 -2.46
C ASN A 35 -8.60 -18.09 -2.36
N PHE A 36 -9.55 -17.81 -3.25
CA PHE A 36 -10.80 -18.58 -3.32
C PHE A 36 -10.58 -19.98 -3.93
N PHE A 37 -9.67 -20.12 -4.90
CA PHE A 37 -9.38 -21.41 -5.55
C PHE A 37 -8.41 -22.28 -4.74
N ILE A 38 -7.48 -21.66 -4.00
CA ILE A 38 -6.44 -22.32 -3.22
C ILE A 38 -6.77 -22.10 -1.73
N HIS A 39 -7.67 -22.92 -1.18
CA HIS A 39 -8.04 -22.88 0.23
C HIS A 39 -7.43 -24.07 1.00
N PRO A 40 -6.88 -23.86 2.21
CA PRO A 40 -6.41 -24.97 3.05
C PRO A 40 -7.58 -25.79 3.60
N HIS A 41 -7.65 -27.07 3.25
CA HIS A 41 -8.74 -27.99 3.64
C HIS A 41 -8.88 -28.26 5.16
N HIS A 42 -7.99 -27.75 6.00
CA HIS A 42 -8.04 -27.88 7.46
C HIS A 42 -7.99 -26.50 8.13
N PRO A 43 -9.13 -25.96 8.59
CA PRO A 43 -9.16 -24.72 9.35
C PRO A 43 -8.64 -24.96 10.77
N GLU A 44 -7.49 -24.38 11.13
CA GLU A 44 -6.97 -24.38 12.51
C GLU A 44 -7.51 -23.18 13.30
N TYR A 45 -7.92 -22.09 12.62
CA TYR A 45 -8.53 -20.91 13.21
C TYR A 45 -9.99 -20.71 12.78
N HIS A 46 -10.83 -20.18 13.69
CA HIS A 46 -12.27 -19.93 13.43
C HIS A 46 -12.53 -18.98 12.24
N TYR A 47 -11.56 -18.11 11.92
CA TYR A 47 -11.65 -17.16 10.81
C TYR A 47 -11.08 -17.71 9.49
N ASP A 48 -10.37 -18.85 9.49
CA ASP A 48 -9.89 -19.52 8.26
C ASP A 48 -11.04 -20.07 7.41
N ILE A 49 -12.23 -20.18 8.01
CA ILE A 49 -13.47 -20.61 7.34
C ILE A 49 -13.91 -19.59 6.28
N TYR A 50 -13.51 -18.31 6.41
CA TYR A 50 -13.91 -17.25 5.49
C TYR A 50 -12.85 -17.05 4.40
N PRO A 51 -13.08 -17.53 3.16
CA PRO A 51 -12.17 -17.27 2.05
C PRO A 51 -12.06 -15.76 1.83
N GLY A 52 -10.82 -15.25 1.90
CA GLY A 52 -10.51 -13.83 1.73
C GLY A 52 -10.44 -13.00 3.02
N PHE A 53 -10.75 -13.56 4.20
CA PHE A 53 -10.63 -12.83 5.48
C PHE A 53 -9.22 -12.30 5.72
N TRP A 54 -8.20 -13.16 5.55
CA TRP A 54 -6.81 -12.77 5.71
C TRP A 54 -6.32 -11.75 4.68
N ALA A 55 -6.85 -11.81 3.45
CA ALA A 55 -6.55 -10.82 2.43
C ALA A 55 -7.11 -9.44 2.80
N LEU A 56 -8.35 -9.38 3.30
CA LEU A 56 -8.97 -8.15 3.75
C LEU A 56 -8.30 -7.60 5.02
N PHE A 57 -7.96 -8.48 5.96
CA PHE A 57 -7.23 -8.15 7.17
C PHE A 57 -5.85 -7.57 6.85
N GLY A 58 -5.08 -8.24 6.00
CA GLY A 58 -3.75 -7.77 5.58
C GLY A 58 -3.83 -6.43 4.84
N LEU A 59 -4.79 -6.26 3.94
CA LEU A 59 -5.05 -4.97 3.28
C LEU A 59 -5.38 -3.89 4.31
N GLY A 60 -6.33 -4.15 5.21
CA GLY A 60 -6.76 -3.19 6.24
C GLY A 60 -5.62 -2.78 7.17
N VAL A 61 -4.86 -3.75 7.69
CA VAL A 61 -3.70 -3.51 8.56
C VAL A 61 -2.62 -2.72 7.82
N SER A 62 -2.34 -3.04 6.55
CA SER A 62 -1.34 -2.30 5.77
C SER A 62 -1.72 -0.83 5.56
N VAL A 63 -2.97 -0.55 5.21
CA VAL A 63 -3.48 0.83 5.05
C VAL A 63 -3.46 1.56 6.39
N ALA A 64 -3.91 0.89 7.47
CA ALA A 64 -3.87 1.44 8.82
C ALA A 64 -2.43 1.80 9.22
N MET A 65 -1.45 0.96 8.89
CA MET A 65 -0.03 1.22 9.19
C MET A 65 0.53 2.40 8.39
N VAL A 66 0.19 2.52 7.11
CA VAL A 66 0.58 3.69 6.30
C VAL A 66 -0.05 4.96 6.87
N PHE A 67 -1.32 4.90 7.26
CA PHE A 67 -2.00 6.02 7.90
C PHE A 67 -1.34 6.38 9.23
N LEU A 68 -1.03 5.39 10.07
CA LEU A 68 -0.33 5.58 11.33
C LEU A 68 1.04 6.23 11.12
N MET A 69 1.79 5.78 10.12
CA MET A 69 3.07 6.39 9.75
C MET A 69 2.88 7.84 9.31
N LYS A 70 1.84 8.16 8.55
CA LYS A 70 1.55 9.56 8.21
C LYS A 70 1.20 10.40 9.44
N VAL A 71 0.35 9.89 10.32
CA VAL A 71 -0.11 10.64 11.50
C VAL A 71 1.00 10.81 12.54
N LEU A 72 1.83 9.79 12.76
CA LEU A 72 2.86 9.83 13.81
C LEU A 72 4.22 10.33 13.30
N LEU A 73 4.65 9.89 12.12
CA LEU A 73 6.01 10.17 11.63
C LEU A 73 6.09 11.43 10.78
N GLN A 74 5.06 11.82 10.00
CA GLN A 74 5.13 13.08 9.25
C GLN A 74 5.27 14.32 10.14
N PRO A 75 4.50 14.52 11.23
CA PRO A 75 4.69 15.70 12.08
C PRO A 75 6.02 15.67 12.85
N PHE A 76 6.66 14.50 12.98
CA PHE A 76 8.00 14.40 13.58
C PHE A 76 9.12 14.68 12.57
N LEU A 77 8.94 14.32 11.30
CA LEU A 77 9.92 14.52 10.22
C LEU A 77 9.81 15.91 9.58
N VAL A 78 8.60 16.44 9.47
CA VAL A 78 8.33 17.84 9.13
C VAL A 78 8.49 18.62 10.44
N GLY A 79 9.74 18.85 10.84
CA GLY A 79 10.05 19.87 11.84
C GLY A 79 9.49 21.22 11.42
N PRO A 80 9.30 22.18 12.36
CA PRO A 80 8.69 23.47 12.04
C PRO A 80 9.36 24.02 10.79
N GLU A 81 8.56 24.20 9.72
CA GLU A 81 9.01 24.95 8.56
C GLU A 81 9.51 26.28 9.14
N GLU A 82 10.80 26.55 8.91
CA GLU A 82 11.36 27.86 9.15
C GLU A 82 10.43 28.85 8.45
N ASP A 83 9.77 29.68 9.26
CA ASP A 83 8.97 30.81 8.82
C ASP A 83 9.93 31.69 8.02
N ASP A 84 9.88 31.53 6.69
CA ASP A 84 10.58 32.35 5.71
C ASP A 84 10.04 33.78 5.85
N GLY A 85 10.51 34.47 6.89
CA GLY A 85 10.24 35.86 7.16
C GLY A 85 10.83 36.71 6.04
N ASN A 86 10.03 36.96 5.01
CA ASN A 86 10.15 38.11 4.11
C ASN A 86 8.79 38.51 3.52
#